data_AF-A0A2T2NCF7-F1
#
_entry.id   AF-A0A2T2NCF7-F1
#
_cell.length_a   1.000
_cell.length_b   1.000
_cell.length_c   1.000
_cell.angle_alpha   90.00
_cell.angle_beta   90.00
_cell.angle_gamma   90.00
#
_symmetry.space_group_name_H-M   'P 1'
#
loop_
_entity.id
_entity.type
_entity.pdbx_description
1 polymer ?
#
loop_
_entity_poly.entity_id
_entity_poly.type
_entity_poly.pdbx_seq_one_letter_code
_entity_poly.pdbx_strand_id
1 'polypeptide(L)'
;MLNTLQPEIEVMYDLDHGSLSPRERSVNMITSYLEKHKLDDPRASIKIALSLLSWAERDNIRWRQGYLESFVHLAGVMSPQVEELADFKRLSIGTRRNLGIASKSLQLKVMEAEEKLATFEFGELWEESPKAATSPIYQSYQAFRTFLVNYYTKIYGNWPPQQGKSWLNRKVVLALQEDFGALYDYLVNRDVVWDSREEKPGKKWEMVHRKTEDFKADFPDLSLTDMLVSFDNRHSYQHIPHPYPLLPREIPQVAKAAPKKSFFSGLKKNKTDTTKDAKAHLQLSIVFSDATNIDKMENSLNGSTLIDQYERFELAADLSKSTPREARLGRWLLIYSALQVLSTLSVDVQSLKYTDNVRYFLCTDLRRCPDWVTAGQVERLESSQQRS
;
A
#
# COMPACT_ATOMS: atom_id res chain seq x y z
N MET A 1 -20.77 15.70 35.30
CA MET A 1 -21.26 15.93 33.92
C MET A 1 -22.14 17.18 33.88
N LEU A 2 -23.17 17.32 34.73
CA LEU A 2 -24.00 18.54 34.76
C LEU A 2 -23.23 19.81 35.21
N ASN A 3 -22.41 19.74 36.27
CA ASN A 3 -21.65 20.91 36.76
C ASN A 3 -20.59 21.43 35.77
N THR A 4 -20.13 20.60 34.83
CA THR A 4 -19.13 20.99 33.81
C THR A 4 -19.77 21.49 32.52
N LEU A 5 -21.06 21.22 32.31
CA LEU A 5 -21.84 21.74 31.18
C LEU A 5 -22.45 23.12 31.48
N GLN A 6 -22.63 23.46 32.75
CA GLN A 6 -23.30 24.70 33.16
C GLN A 6 -22.64 25.99 32.65
N PRO A 7 -21.30 26.15 32.71
CA PRO A 7 -20.65 27.33 32.13
C PRO A 7 -20.81 27.41 30.60
N GLU A 8 -20.83 26.26 29.90
CA GLU A 8 -21.02 26.22 28.45
C GLU A 8 -22.47 26.59 28.07
N ILE A 9 -23.45 26.23 28.90
CA ILE A 9 -24.85 26.62 28.76
C ILE A 9 -25.04 28.13 28.99
N GLU A 10 -24.36 28.72 29.98
CA GLU A 10 -24.39 30.17 30.24
C GLU A 10 -23.83 30.97 29.05
N VAL A 11 -22.71 30.54 28.48
CA VAL A 11 -22.14 31.12 27.24
C VAL A 11 -23.10 31.04 26.05
N MET A 12 -23.93 29.99 25.96
CA MET A 12 -24.94 29.86 24.90
C MET A 12 -26.04 30.92 24.99
N TYR A 13 -26.51 31.23 26.20
CA TYR A 13 -27.54 32.24 26.42
C TYR A 13 -27.01 33.67 26.21
N ASP A 14 -25.72 33.91 26.47
CA ASP A 14 -25.08 35.21 26.26
C ASP A 14 -24.77 35.52 24.79
N LEU A 15 -24.74 34.51 23.90
CA LEU A 15 -24.42 34.64 22.47
C LEU A 15 -25.66 34.70 21.56
N ASP A 16 -26.79 35.19 22.07
CA ASP A 16 -28.11 35.14 21.39
C ASP A 16 -28.29 36.08 20.17
N HIS A 17 -27.21 36.37 19.45
CA HIS A 17 -27.18 37.33 18.31
C HIS A 17 -26.66 36.72 16.99
N GLY A 18 -26.65 35.39 16.85
CA GLY A 18 -26.14 34.69 15.66
C GLY A 18 -27.22 34.20 14.68
N SER A 19 -26.82 33.92 13.44
CA SER A 19 -27.68 33.38 12.35
C SER A 19 -28.07 31.90 12.49
N LEU A 20 -27.62 31.23 13.56
CA LEU A 20 -27.85 29.80 13.80
C LEU A 20 -29.13 29.59 14.63
N SER A 21 -29.87 28.54 14.32
CA SER A 21 -31.02 28.15 15.13
C SER A 21 -30.60 27.76 16.55
N PRO A 22 -31.48 27.88 17.57
CA PRO A 22 -31.20 27.44 18.94
C PRO A 22 -30.70 25.98 18.99
N ARG A 23 -31.27 25.13 18.14
CA ARG A 23 -30.91 23.72 18.00
C ARG A 23 -29.47 23.54 17.50
N GLU A 24 -29.07 24.23 16.44
CA GLU A 24 -27.70 24.15 15.91
C GLU A 24 -26.67 24.64 16.94
N ARG A 25 -27.01 25.69 17.69
CA ARG A 25 -26.18 26.18 18.80
C ARG A 25 -26.01 25.11 19.90
N SER A 26 -27.09 24.45 20.32
CA SER A 26 -27.00 23.38 21.32
C SER A 26 -26.16 22.20 20.83
N VAL A 27 -26.30 21.80 19.55
CA VAL A 27 -25.48 20.74 18.97
C VAL A 27 -24.01 21.15 18.97
N ASN A 28 -23.69 22.36 18.49
CA ASN A 28 -22.31 22.87 18.46
C ASN A 28 -21.66 22.96 19.85
N MET A 29 -22.42 23.39 20.86
CA MET A 29 -21.97 23.43 22.24
C MET A 29 -21.62 22.02 22.75
N ILE A 30 -22.52 21.04 22.52
CA ILE A 30 -22.29 19.66 22.94
C ILE A 30 -21.09 19.05 22.20
N THR A 31 -20.99 19.22 20.88
CA THR A 31 -19.85 18.68 20.11
C THR A 31 -18.54 19.32 20.55
N SER A 32 -18.51 20.63 20.77
CA SER A 32 -17.32 21.33 21.30
C SER A 32 -16.92 20.82 22.67
N TYR A 33 -17.89 20.56 23.55
CA TYR A 33 -17.64 19.95 24.86
C TYR A 33 -17.07 18.53 24.72
N LEU A 34 -17.65 17.70 23.84
CA LEU A 34 -17.15 16.34 23.59
C LEU A 34 -15.70 16.37 23.09
N GLU A 35 -15.40 17.24 22.13
CA GLU A 35 -14.05 17.40 21.56
C GLU A 35 -13.03 17.92 22.58
N LYS A 36 -13.39 18.97 23.34
CA LYS A 36 -12.54 19.57 24.39
C LYS A 36 -12.15 18.56 25.46
N HIS A 37 -13.08 17.65 25.80
CA HIS A 37 -12.87 16.62 26.81
C HIS A 37 -12.49 15.26 26.23
N LYS A 38 -12.25 15.14 24.91
CA LYS A 38 -11.91 13.89 24.19
C LYS A 38 -12.91 12.76 24.42
N LEU A 39 -14.18 13.10 24.61
CA LEU A 39 -15.29 12.15 24.76
C LEU A 39 -15.85 11.70 23.41
N ASP A 40 -15.36 12.30 22.32
CA ASP A 40 -15.62 11.97 20.93
C ASP A 40 -14.71 10.86 20.37
N ASP A 41 -13.77 10.32 21.16
CA ASP A 41 -12.84 9.27 20.71
C ASP A 41 -13.51 7.88 20.66
N PRO A 42 -13.81 7.33 19.46
CA PRO A 42 -14.48 6.03 19.33
C PRO A 42 -13.57 4.86 19.71
N ARG A 43 -12.25 5.06 19.78
CA ARG A 43 -11.30 3.99 20.14
C ARG A 43 -11.39 3.62 21.62
N ALA A 44 -11.91 4.52 22.45
CA ALA A 44 -12.00 4.31 23.90
C ALA A 44 -12.86 3.09 24.27
N SER A 45 -13.96 2.85 23.54
CA SER A 45 -14.70 1.57 23.59
C SER A 45 -15.71 1.46 22.45
N ILE A 46 -16.05 0.23 22.08
CA ILE A 46 -17.14 -0.06 21.13
C ILE A 46 -18.46 0.58 21.58
N LYS A 47 -18.73 0.60 22.90
CA LYS A 47 -19.91 1.22 23.47
C LYS A 47 -19.96 2.73 23.21
N ILE A 48 -18.83 3.42 23.36
CA ILE A 48 -18.71 4.86 23.05
C ILE A 48 -18.96 5.08 21.57
N ALA A 49 -18.31 4.32 20.69
CA ALA A 49 -18.50 4.42 19.24
C ALA A 49 -19.98 4.21 18.83
N LEU A 50 -20.65 3.18 19.36
CA LEU A 50 -22.08 2.94 19.10
C LEU A 50 -22.97 4.08 19.63
N SER A 51 -22.64 4.61 20.81
CA SER A 51 -23.39 5.71 21.43
C SER A 51 -23.25 7.02 20.62
N LEU A 52 -22.03 7.34 20.19
CA LEU A 52 -21.74 8.49 19.34
C LEU A 52 -22.44 8.36 17.99
N LEU A 53 -22.38 7.19 17.34
CA LEU A 53 -23.08 6.93 16.08
C LEU A 53 -24.60 7.07 16.23
N SER A 54 -25.17 6.49 17.28
CA SER A 54 -26.61 6.56 17.58
C SER A 54 -27.09 7.98 17.89
N TRP A 55 -26.24 8.82 18.51
CA TRP A 55 -26.56 10.22 18.74
C TRP A 55 -26.43 11.03 17.46
N ALA A 56 -25.34 10.83 16.72
CA ALA A 56 -25.02 11.57 15.49
C ALA A 56 -26.04 11.35 14.37
N GLU A 57 -26.61 10.14 14.24
CA GLU A 57 -27.56 9.81 13.17
C GLU A 57 -28.97 10.38 13.35
N ARG A 58 -29.31 10.89 14.54
CA ARG A 58 -30.66 11.43 14.80
C ARG A 58 -30.93 12.60 13.87
N ASP A 59 -32.11 12.65 13.26
CA ASP A 59 -32.51 13.76 12.37
C ASP A 59 -32.39 15.13 13.05
N ASN A 60 -32.68 15.11 14.35
CA ASN A 60 -32.22 15.91 15.47
C ASN A 60 -30.87 16.63 15.54
N ILE A 61 -29.84 15.93 15.09
CA ILE A 61 -28.46 16.18 15.47
C ILE A 61 -27.65 16.26 14.20
N ARG A 62 -27.69 15.21 13.37
CA ARG A 62 -26.95 15.10 12.09
C ARG A 62 -25.50 15.57 12.25
N TRP A 63 -24.83 15.10 13.31
CA TRP A 63 -23.43 15.46 13.56
C TRP A 63 -22.53 14.68 12.62
N ARG A 64 -22.18 15.33 11.50
CA ARG A 64 -21.42 14.73 10.39
C ARG A 64 -20.12 14.06 10.85
N GLN A 65 -19.27 14.77 11.59
CA GLN A 65 -17.96 14.25 11.98
C GLN A 65 -18.09 13.04 12.90
N GLY A 66 -18.95 13.11 13.91
CA GLY A 66 -19.15 11.98 14.83
C GLY A 66 -19.79 10.77 14.16
N TYR A 67 -20.67 10.97 13.17
CA TYR A 67 -21.19 9.87 12.36
C TYR A 67 -20.06 9.21 11.57
N LEU A 68 -19.28 10.00 10.81
CA LEU A 68 -18.20 9.50 9.97
C LEU A 68 -17.17 8.72 10.79
N GLU A 69 -16.66 9.33 11.85
CA GLU A 69 -15.67 8.72 12.73
C GLU A 69 -16.19 7.41 13.33
N SER A 70 -17.36 7.45 13.96
CA SER A 70 -17.91 6.26 14.61
C SER A 70 -18.25 5.15 13.62
N PHE A 71 -18.80 5.51 12.44
CA PHE A 71 -19.16 4.56 11.40
C PHE A 71 -17.92 3.81 10.88
N VAL A 72 -16.85 4.53 10.54
CA VAL A 72 -15.62 3.92 10.00
C VAL A 72 -14.98 3.00 11.02
N HIS A 73 -14.86 3.46 12.27
CA HIS A 73 -14.30 2.65 13.35
C HIS A 73 -15.12 1.39 13.61
N LEU A 74 -16.45 1.52 13.67
CA LEU A 74 -17.34 0.38 13.87
C LEU A 74 -17.32 -0.61 12.70
N ALA A 75 -17.17 -0.13 11.46
CA ALA A 75 -17.06 -1.00 10.29
C ALA A 75 -15.83 -1.90 10.38
N GLY A 76 -14.70 -1.35 10.88
CA GLY A 76 -13.44 -2.08 11.04
C GLY A 76 -13.42 -3.10 12.19
N VAL A 77 -14.22 -2.90 13.25
CA VAL A 77 -14.29 -3.82 14.41
C VAL A 77 -15.51 -4.72 14.43
N MET A 78 -16.39 -4.61 13.43
CA MET A 78 -17.66 -5.33 13.43
C MET A 78 -17.44 -6.83 13.56
N SER A 79 -18.28 -7.46 14.36
CA SER A 79 -18.29 -8.90 14.58
C SER A 79 -19.68 -9.33 15.03
N PRO A 80 -20.02 -10.63 14.96
CA PRO A 80 -21.32 -11.11 15.44
C PRO A 80 -21.60 -10.70 16.90
N GLN A 81 -20.58 -10.59 17.73
CA GLN A 81 -20.70 -10.14 19.12
C GLN A 81 -21.13 -8.67 19.23
N VAL A 82 -20.66 -7.82 18.32
CA VAL A 82 -21.03 -6.39 18.27
C VAL A 82 -22.48 -6.23 17.84
N GLU A 83 -22.96 -7.03 16.88
CA GLU A 83 -24.35 -6.99 16.40
C GLU A 83 -25.36 -7.36 17.49
N GLU A 84 -24.95 -8.18 18.48
CA GLU A 84 -25.80 -8.57 19.59
C GLU A 84 -25.97 -7.50 20.69
N LEU A 85 -25.10 -6.49 20.71
CA LEU A 85 -25.12 -5.43 21.71
C LEU A 85 -26.43 -4.62 21.64
N ALA A 86 -26.99 -4.29 22.81
CA ALA A 86 -28.18 -3.46 22.91
C ALA A 86 -27.98 -2.08 22.26
N ASP A 87 -26.78 -1.51 22.36
CA ASP A 87 -26.43 -0.22 21.75
C ASP A 87 -26.40 -0.30 20.21
N PHE A 88 -26.00 -1.44 19.64
CA PHE A 88 -26.09 -1.67 18.21
C PHE A 88 -27.55 -1.75 17.77
N LYS A 89 -28.38 -2.46 18.53
CA LYS A 89 -29.83 -2.60 18.27
C LYS A 89 -30.60 -1.27 18.38
N ARG A 90 -30.03 -0.25 19.04
CA ARG A 90 -30.56 1.13 19.10
C ARG A 90 -30.30 1.95 17.83
N LEU A 91 -29.37 1.53 16.98
CA LEU A 91 -29.12 2.21 15.71
C LEU A 91 -30.31 2.06 14.75
N SER A 92 -30.50 3.06 13.90
CA SER A 92 -31.49 3.01 12.84
C SER A 92 -31.29 1.76 11.95
N ILE A 93 -32.39 1.24 11.38
CA ILE A 93 -32.33 0.08 10.47
C ILE A 93 -31.40 0.39 9.28
N GLY A 94 -31.45 1.62 8.76
CA GLY A 94 -30.59 2.09 7.68
C GLY A 94 -29.11 2.03 8.05
N THR A 95 -28.72 2.61 9.18
CA THR A 95 -27.33 2.61 9.64
C THR A 95 -26.82 1.19 9.93
N ARG A 96 -27.62 0.34 10.60
CA ARG A 96 -27.22 -1.07 10.82
C ARG A 96 -26.95 -1.80 9.52
N ARG A 97 -27.86 -1.67 8.53
CA ARG A 97 -27.70 -2.27 7.21
C ARG A 97 -26.43 -1.76 6.52
N ASN A 98 -26.23 -0.45 6.50
CA ASN A 98 -25.09 0.17 5.81
C ASN A 98 -23.76 -0.23 6.46
N LEU A 99 -23.71 -0.25 7.79
CA LEU A 99 -22.54 -0.67 8.56
C LEU A 99 -22.21 -2.14 8.33
N GLY A 100 -23.21 -3.02 8.31
CA GLY A 100 -23.03 -4.43 7.99
C GLY A 100 -22.50 -4.66 6.55
N ILE A 101 -22.97 -3.89 5.58
CA ILE A 101 -22.46 -3.97 4.19
C ILE A 101 -21.02 -3.45 4.12
N ALA A 102 -20.73 -2.28 4.71
CA ALA A 102 -19.41 -1.66 4.68
C ALA A 102 -18.35 -2.54 5.36
N SER A 103 -18.72 -3.16 6.50
CA SER A 103 -17.86 -4.11 7.19
C SER A 103 -17.59 -5.37 6.37
N LYS A 104 -18.61 -6.01 5.79
CA LYS A 104 -18.43 -7.21 4.96
C LYS A 104 -17.58 -6.92 3.72
N SER A 105 -17.79 -5.77 3.08
CA SER A 105 -16.96 -5.32 1.95
C SER A 105 -15.49 -5.15 2.37
N LEU A 106 -15.25 -4.53 3.52
CA LEU A 106 -13.90 -4.36 4.07
C LEU A 106 -13.27 -5.72 4.42
N GLN A 107 -14.03 -6.64 5.00
CA GLN A 107 -13.54 -7.98 5.34
C GLN A 107 -13.11 -8.76 4.09
N LEU A 108 -13.91 -8.74 3.01
CA LEU A 108 -13.54 -9.38 1.74
C LEU A 108 -12.24 -8.82 1.18
N LYS A 109 -12.10 -7.48 1.19
CA LYS A 109 -10.89 -6.79 0.75
C LYS A 109 -9.65 -7.19 1.57
N VAL A 110 -9.81 -7.33 2.89
CA VAL A 110 -8.74 -7.80 3.78
C VAL A 110 -8.38 -9.25 3.48
N MET A 111 -9.36 -10.14 3.30
CA MET A 111 -9.11 -11.55 2.99
C MET A 111 -8.33 -11.73 1.68
N GLU A 112 -8.69 -10.97 0.64
CA GLU A 112 -7.98 -11.01 -0.64
C GLU A 112 -6.53 -10.52 -0.53
N ALA A 113 -6.31 -9.42 0.19
CA ALA A 113 -4.96 -8.93 0.46
C ALA A 113 -4.15 -9.90 1.32
N GLU A 114 -4.80 -10.53 2.30
CA GLU A 114 -4.20 -11.53 3.20
C GLU A 114 -3.70 -12.74 2.40
N GLU A 115 -4.47 -13.24 1.44
CA GLU A 115 -4.05 -14.32 0.55
C GLU A 115 -2.83 -13.94 -0.29
N LYS A 116 -2.89 -12.80 -0.99
CA LYS A 116 -1.82 -12.33 -1.88
C LYS A 116 -0.52 -12.03 -1.13
N LEU A 117 -0.59 -11.37 0.03
CA LEU A 117 0.58 -10.98 0.82
C LEU A 117 1.19 -12.13 1.62
N ALA A 118 0.43 -13.18 1.95
CA ALA A 118 0.96 -14.34 2.66
C ALA A 118 2.07 -15.03 1.88
N THR A 119 1.92 -15.10 0.55
CA THR A 119 2.86 -15.76 -0.35
C THR A 119 3.66 -14.79 -1.22
N PHE A 120 3.28 -13.52 -1.30
CA PHE A 120 3.80 -12.55 -2.29
C PHE A 120 3.70 -13.10 -3.73
N GLU A 121 2.58 -13.75 -4.05
CA GLU A 121 2.36 -14.40 -5.33
C GLU A 121 1.26 -13.71 -6.13
N PHE A 122 1.63 -13.20 -7.31
CA PHE A 122 0.77 -12.42 -8.20
C PHE A 122 0.74 -13.10 -9.59
N GLY A 123 0.26 -14.34 -9.65
CA GLY A 123 0.30 -15.17 -10.88
C GLY A 123 -0.42 -14.54 -12.07
N GLU A 124 -1.51 -13.83 -11.79
CA GLU A 124 -2.31 -13.02 -12.72
C GLU A 124 -1.52 -11.96 -13.52
N LEU A 125 -0.40 -11.47 -12.99
CA LEU A 125 0.50 -10.55 -13.69
C LEU A 125 1.10 -11.19 -14.96
N TRP A 126 1.23 -12.51 -14.95
CA TRP A 126 1.94 -13.29 -15.98
C TRP A 126 1.01 -13.87 -17.06
N GLU A 127 -0.30 -13.75 -16.90
CA GLU A 127 -1.29 -14.36 -17.81
C GLU A 127 -1.21 -13.79 -19.24
N GLU A 128 -0.96 -12.49 -19.38
CA GLU A 128 -0.80 -11.83 -20.68
C GLU A 128 0.56 -12.10 -21.34
N SER A 129 1.50 -12.72 -20.62
CA SER A 129 2.81 -13.09 -21.14
C SER A 129 3.22 -14.49 -20.68
N PRO A 130 2.52 -15.56 -21.11
CA PRO A 130 2.80 -16.92 -20.64
C PRO A 130 4.22 -17.40 -20.96
N LYS A 131 4.80 -16.90 -22.07
CA LYS A 131 6.19 -17.18 -22.46
C LYS A 131 7.20 -16.60 -21.47
N ALA A 132 6.84 -15.53 -20.75
CA ALA A 132 7.70 -14.93 -19.74
C ALA A 132 7.81 -15.79 -18.47
N ALA A 133 6.91 -16.76 -18.24
CA ALA A 133 6.95 -17.62 -17.06
C ALA A 133 8.19 -18.55 -16.98
N THR A 134 8.92 -18.74 -18.09
CA THR A 134 10.21 -19.45 -18.11
C THR A 134 11.41 -18.51 -18.23
N SER A 135 11.17 -17.20 -18.31
CA SER A 135 12.21 -16.19 -18.53
C SER A 135 13.12 -15.99 -17.31
N PRO A 136 14.33 -15.45 -17.51
CA PRO A 136 15.19 -15.05 -16.40
C PRO A 136 14.56 -13.95 -15.50
N ILE A 137 13.66 -13.13 -16.06
CA ILE A 137 12.89 -12.13 -15.33
C ILE A 137 11.96 -12.79 -14.30
N TYR A 138 11.22 -13.83 -14.71
CA TYR A 138 10.36 -14.59 -13.81
C TYR A 138 11.15 -15.34 -12.73
N GLN A 139 12.32 -15.89 -13.08
CA GLN A 139 13.21 -16.51 -12.09
C GLN A 139 13.69 -15.50 -11.04
N SER A 140 14.03 -14.27 -11.45
CA SER A 140 14.37 -13.19 -10.52
C SER A 140 13.20 -12.79 -9.62
N TYR A 141 11.99 -12.69 -10.19
CA TYR A 141 10.75 -12.46 -9.44
C TYR A 141 10.58 -13.52 -8.34
N GLN A 142 10.73 -14.81 -8.67
CA GLN A 142 10.58 -15.92 -7.72
C GLN A 142 11.68 -15.96 -6.65
N ALA A 143 12.93 -15.66 -7.02
CA ALA A 143 14.01 -15.52 -6.06
C ALA A 143 13.75 -14.37 -5.08
N PHE A 144 13.23 -13.25 -5.56
CA PHE A 144 12.89 -12.10 -4.72
C PHE A 144 11.69 -12.35 -3.81
N ARG A 145 10.65 -13.02 -4.30
CA ARG A 145 9.55 -13.55 -3.49
C ARG A 145 10.06 -14.38 -2.32
N THR A 146 10.97 -15.31 -2.60
CA THR A 146 11.58 -16.18 -1.58
C THR A 146 12.40 -15.37 -0.57
N PHE A 147 13.15 -14.38 -1.04
CA PHE A 147 13.87 -13.44 -0.17
C PHE A 147 12.94 -12.71 0.79
N LEU A 148 11.81 -12.16 0.31
CA LEU A 148 10.84 -11.43 1.14
C LEU A 148 10.19 -12.33 2.20
N VAL A 149 9.76 -13.54 1.82
CA VAL A 149 9.22 -14.52 2.79
C VAL A 149 10.25 -14.81 3.87
N ASN A 150 11.51 -15.04 3.51
CA ASN A 150 12.58 -15.28 4.48
C ASN A 150 12.89 -14.05 5.34
N TYR A 151 12.86 -12.85 4.76
CA TYR A 151 13.07 -11.59 5.45
C TYR A 151 12.00 -11.37 6.53
N TYR A 152 10.72 -11.43 6.16
CA TYR A 152 9.63 -11.24 7.11
C TYR A 152 9.48 -12.40 8.09
N THR A 153 9.87 -13.63 7.72
CA THR A 153 9.97 -14.74 8.68
C THR A 153 10.96 -14.42 9.80
N LYS A 154 12.10 -13.78 9.51
CA LYS A 154 13.06 -13.36 10.54
C LYS A 154 12.51 -12.28 11.46
N ILE A 155 11.71 -11.35 10.92
CA ILE A 155 11.11 -10.25 11.70
C ILE A 155 9.98 -10.75 12.60
N TYR A 156 9.08 -11.57 12.07
CA TYR A 156 7.87 -12.00 12.76
C TYR A 156 7.98 -13.38 13.42
N GLY A 157 9.11 -14.07 13.27
CA GLY A 157 9.34 -15.44 13.73
C GLY A 157 8.74 -16.52 12.82
N ASN A 158 7.57 -16.24 12.23
CA ASN A 158 6.94 -17.02 11.17
C ASN A 158 6.31 -16.08 10.14
N TRP A 159 6.32 -16.46 8.86
CA TRP A 159 5.57 -15.77 7.82
C TRP A 159 4.53 -16.69 7.16
N PRO A 160 3.25 -16.29 7.10
CA PRO A 160 2.69 -15.13 7.78
C PRO A 160 2.69 -15.29 9.32
N PRO A 161 2.59 -14.20 10.10
CA PRO A 161 2.53 -14.27 11.56
C PRO A 161 1.28 -15.02 12.02
N GLN A 162 1.39 -15.97 12.96
CA GLN A 162 0.21 -16.68 13.46
C GLN A 162 -0.47 -15.87 14.58
N GLN A 163 -1.40 -14.97 14.22
CA GLN A 163 -2.12 -14.13 15.19
C GLN A 163 -3.64 -14.20 15.00
N GLY A 164 -4.34 -14.75 16.00
CA GLY A 164 -5.81 -14.69 16.04
C GLY A 164 -6.52 -15.31 14.84
N LYS A 165 -7.59 -14.66 14.37
CA LYS A 165 -8.41 -15.13 13.23
C LYS A 165 -7.86 -14.74 11.86
N SER A 166 -7.11 -13.63 11.79
CA SER A 166 -6.48 -13.10 10.58
C SER A 166 -5.12 -12.56 10.99
N TRP A 167 -4.08 -12.94 10.26
CA TRP A 167 -2.73 -12.46 10.55
C TRP A 167 -2.53 -11.02 10.12
N LEU A 168 -3.26 -10.61 9.07
CA LEU A 168 -3.15 -9.30 8.48
C LEU A 168 -3.97 -8.30 9.31
N ASN A 169 -3.30 -7.27 9.80
CA ASN A 169 -3.92 -6.17 10.51
C ASN A 169 -3.27 -4.85 10.07
N ARG A 170 -3.90 -3.73 10.42
CA ARG A 170 -3.47 -2.40 9.96
C ARG A 170 -2.02 -2.11 10.32
N LYS A 171 -1.53 -2.54 11.49
CA LYS A 171 -0.13 -2.34 11.88
C LYS A 171 0.84 -3.06 10.95
N VAL A 172 0.53 -4.30 10.58
CA VAL A 172 1.36 -5.08 9.64
C VAL A 172 1.31 -4.46 8.25
N VAL A 173 0.14 -4.08 7.76
CA VAL A 173 0.00 -3.42 6.45
C VAL A 173 0.77 -2.11 6.38
N LEU A 174 0.72 -1.27 7.42
CA LEU A 174 1.46 -0.01 7.45
C LEU A 174 2.98 -0.24 7.46
N ALA A 175 3.48 -1.23 8.21
CA ALA A 175 4.88 -1.59 8.20
C ALA A 175 5.34 -2.11 6.82
N LEU A 176 4.54 -3.00 6.20
CA LEU A 176 4.81 -3.45 4.83
C LEU A 176 4.76 -2.29 3.83
N GLN A 177 3.82 -1.35 3.96
CA GLN A 177 3.71 -0.19 3.09
C GLN A 177 4.93 0.74 3.22
N GLU A 178 5.45 0.92 4.43
CA GLU A 178 6.68 1.67 4.68
C GLU A 178 7.89 0.99 4.02
N ASP A 179 8.04 -0.32 4.24
CA ASP A 179 9.11 -1.14 3.67
C ASP A 179 9.11 -1.16 2.14
N PHE A 180 7.95 -1.48 1.53
CA PHE A 180 7.81 -1.52 0.07
C PHE A 180 7.81 -0.12 -0.55
N GLY A 181 7.31 0.89 0.16
CA GLY A 181 7.38 2.29 -0.26
C GLY A 181 8.83 2.75 -0.36
N ALA A 182 9.64 2.44 0.65
CA ALA A 182 11.08 2.72 0.64
C ALA A 182 11.81 1.99 -0.50
N LEU A 183 11.50 0.72 -0.75
CA LEU A 183 12.05 -0.01 -1.90
C LEU A 183 11.66 0.60 -3.25
N TYR A 184 10.41 1.02 -3.39
CA TYR A 184 9.96 1.71 -4.60
C TYR A 184 10.70 3.02 -4.79
N ASP A 185 10.77 3.84 -3.75
CA ASP A 185 11.49 5.11 -3.76
C ASP A 185 12.98 4.92 -4.11
N TYR A 186 13.62 3.91 -3.54
CA TYR A 186 15.00 3.55 -3.82
C TYR A 186 15.23 3.18 -5.31
N LEU A 187 14.27 2.52 -5.96
CA LEU A 187 14.43 1.95 -7.30
C LEU A 187 13.72 2.70 -8.43
N VAL A 188 12.75 3.55 -8.14
CA VAL A 188 11.83 4.10 -9.16
C VAL A 188 12.54 5.06 -10.12
N ASN A 189 12.24 4.95 -11.41
CA ASN A 189 12.56 6.00 -12.38
C ASN A 189 11.42 7.01 -12.45
N ARG A 190 11.55 8.11 -11.71
CA ARG A 190 10.57 9.21 -11.66
C ARG A 190 10.39 9.95 -13.00
N ASP A 191 11.29 9.77 -13.97
CA ASP A 191 11.16 10.36 -15.31
C ASP A 191 10.28 9.52 -16.25
N VAL A 192 9.96 8.28 -15.88
CA VAL A 192 8.98 7.44 -16.62
C VAL A 192 7.59 7.63 -16.03
N VAL A 193 6.61 7.91 -16.89
CA VAL A 193 5.22 8.16 -16.52
C VAL A 193 4.27 7.50 -17.51
N TRP A 194 3.01 7.40 -17.10
CA TRP A 194 1.91 7.05 -17.98
C TRP A 194 1.51 8.21 -18.90
N ASP A 195 1.45 7.96 -20.20
CA ASP A 195 0.83 8.82 -21.20
C ASP A 195 -0.55 8.23 -21.55
N SER A 196 -1.61 8.94 -21.17
CA SER A 196 -2.99 8.55 -21.51
C SER A 196 -3.37 9.17 -22.85
N ARG A 197 -3.24 8.39 -23.92
CA ARG A 197 -3.62 8.84 -25.27
C ARG A 197 -5.03 8.39 -25.59
N GLU A 198 -6.03 9.04 -25.00
CA GLU A 198 -7.45 8.73 -25.24
C GLU A 198 -7.87 8.91 -26.72
N GLU A 199 -7.11 9.64 -27.52
CA GLU A 199 -7.43 9.94 -28.93
C GLU A 199 -7.11 8.81 -29.93
N LYS A 200 -6.41 7.73 -29.53
CA LYS A 200 -6.02 6.65 -30.46
C LYS A 200 -6.81 5.37 -30.21
N PRO A 201 -7.37 4.72 -31.25
CA PRO A 201 -7.90 3.37 -31.12
C PRO A 201 -6.76 2.38 -30.83
N GLY A 202 -6.70 1.84 -29.62
CA GLY A 202 -5.64 0.91 -29.18
C GLY A 202 -5.36 0.95 -27.67
N LYS A 203 -4.11 0.68 -27.28
CA LYS A 203 -3.65 0.75 -25.88
C LYS A 203 -3.86 2.17 -25.33
N LYS A 204 -4.75 2.31 -24.34
CA LYS A 204 -5.06 3.59 -23.68
C LYS A 204 -3.91 4.13 -22.83
N TRP A 205 -2.98 3.27 -22.46
CA TRP A 205 -1.88 3.57 -21.57
C TRP A 205 -0.56 3.14 -22.21
N GLU A 206 0.38 4.08 -22.28
CA GLU A 206 1.74 3.86 -22.75
C GLU A 206 2.71 4.44 -21.71
N MET A 207 3.84 3.77 -21.46
CA MET A 207 4.89 4.34 -20.62
C MET A 207 5.82 5.20 -21.48
N VAL A 208 6.02 6.45 -21.08
CA VAL A 208 6.90 7.39 -21.77
C VAL A 208 7.93 7.97 -20.80
N HIS A 209 9.12 8.28 -21.33
CA HIS A 209 10.15 8.96 -20.56
C HIS A 209 10.12 10.46 -20.87
N ARG A 210 10.01 11.30 -19.84
CA ARG A 210 9.84 12.76 -19.99
C ARG A 210 10.99 13.46 -20.71
N LYS A 211 12.19 12.87 -20.71
CA LYS A 211 13.41 13.48 -21.25
C LYS A 211 13.97 12.76 -22.48
N THR A 212 13.38 11.64 -22.89
CA THR A 212 14.02 10.69 -23.82
C THR A 212 12.97 10.08 -24.73
N GLU A 213 13.04 10.38 -26.02
CA GLU A 213 12.03 9.97 -27.01
C GLU A 213 12.20 8.51 -27.48
N ASP A 214 13.39 7.92 -27.33
CA ASP A 214 13.72 6.54 -27.73
C ASP A 214 13.46 5.51 -26.61
N PHE A 215 12.88 5.93 -25.50
CA PHE A 215 12.51 5.03 -24.40
C PHE A 215 11.53 3.94 -24.85
N LYS A 216 11.82 2.70 -24.47
CA LYS A 216 10.92 1.55 -24.66
C LYS A 216 10.82 0.78 -23.35
N ALA A 217 9.61 0.71 -22.80
CA ALA A 217 9.34 -0.07 -21.59
C ALA A 217 9.30 -1.57 -21.87
N ASP A 218 8.72 -1.94 -23.02
CA ASP A 218 8.48 -3.33 -23.41
C ASP A 218 9.73 -3.98 -24.01
N PHE A 219 9.89 -5.28 -23.76
CA PHE A 219 10.96 -6.12 -24.30
C PHE A 219 10.39 -7.12 -25.31
N PRO A 220 11.20 -7.67 -26.23
CA PRO A 220 10.72 -8.59 -27.27
C PRO A 220 9.86 -9.76 -26.75
N ASP A 221 10.17 -10.28 -25.56
CA ASP A 221 9.47 -11.42 -24.94
C ASP A 221 8.66 -11.04 -23.68
N LEU A 222 8.53 -9.74 -23.37
CA LEU A 222 7.82 -9.25 -22.19
C LEU A 222 7.14 -7.90 -22.46
N SER A 223 5.80 -7.90 -22.54
CA SER A 223 5.01 -6.67 -22.64
C SER A 223 4.74 -6.11 -21.25
N LEU A 224 5.71 -5.37 -20.69
CA LEU A 224 5.60 -4.82 -19.34
C LEU A 224 4.39 -3.90 -19.18
N THR A 225 4.14 -3.07 -20.20
CA THR A 225 3.02 -2.13 -20.22
C THR A 225 1.69 -2.85 -20.08
N ASP A 226 1.47 -3.91 -20.87
CA ASP A 226 0.21 -4.65 -20.82
C ASP A 226 0.07 -5.44 -19.53
N MET A 227 1.15 -6.01 -19.01
CA MET A 227 1.12 -6.74 -17.73
C MET A 227 0.65 -5.83 -16.59
N LEU A 228 1.21 -4.63 -16.46
CA LEU A 228 0.81 -3.70 -15.38
C LEU A 228 -0.61 -3.15 -15.59
N VAL A 229 -0.94 -2.75 -16.83
CA VAL A 229 -2.27 -2.21 -17.13
C VAL A 229 -3.36 -3.26 -16.93
N SER A 230 -3.15 -4.48 -17.39
CA SER A 230 -4.11 -5.59 -17.21
C SER A 230 -4.24 -5.99 -15.74
N PHE A 231 -3.13 -6.03 -14.99
CA PHE A 231 -3.16 -6.30 -13.56
C PHE A 231 -3.98 -5.25 -12.80
N ASP A 232 -3.72 -3.97 -13.05
CA ASP A 232 -4.45 -2.88 -12.39
C ASP A 232 -5.92 -2.87 -12.77
N ASN A 233 -6.25 -3.01 -14.07
CA ASN A 233 -7.63 -3.03 -14.54
C ASN A 233 -8.42 -4.22 -13.96
N ARG A 234 -7.80 -5.39 -13.86
CA ARG A 234 -8.43 -6.60 -13.31
C ARG A 234 -8.91 -6.40 -11.88
N HIS A 235 -8.12 -5.69 -11.07
CA HIS A 235 -8.43 -5.42 -9.67
C HIS A 235 -9.05 -4.04 -9.42
N SER A 236 -9.29 -3.26 -10.48
CA SER A 236 -9.73 -1.87 -10.39
C SER A 236 -8.78 -1.00 -9.55
N TYR A 237 -7.48 -1.27 -9.60
CA TYR A 237 -6.46 -0.43 -8.99
C TYR A 237 -6.23 0.84 -9.80
N GLN A 238 -5.84 1.91 -9.12
CA GLN A 238 -5.30 3.09 -9.78
C GLN A 238 -3.84 2.83 -10.17
N HIS A 239 -3.44 3.20 -11.38
CA HIS A 239 -2.06 3.00 -11.81
C HIS A 239 -1.08 3.78 -10.93
N ILE A 240 0.03 3.13 -10.53
CA ILE A 240 1.11 3.82 -9.83
C ILE A 240 1.75 4.83 -10.80
N PRO A 241 1.86 6.13 -10.47
CA PRO A 241 2.23 7.18 -11.42
C PRO A 241 3.56 6.99 -12.15
N HIS A 242 4.55 6.39 -11.48
CA HIS A 242 5.87 6.08 -12.04
C HIS A 242 6.06 4.56 -12.09
N PRO A 243 5.66 3.91 -13.19
CA PRO A 243 5.51 2.46 -13.24
C PRO A 243 6.80 1.70 -13.57
N TYR A 244 7.95 2.38 -13.66
CA TYR A 244 9.18 1.80 -14.19
C TYR A 244 10.38 2.02 -13.26
N PRO A 245 11.28 1.03 -13.11
CA PRO A 245 12.46 1.17 -12.27
C PRO A 245 13.62 1.84 -13.01
N LEU A 246 14.57 2.37 -12.25
CA LEU A 246 15.93 2.58 -12.71
C LEU A 246 16.55 1.22 -13.01
N LEU A 247 17.07 1.08 -14.23
CA LEU A 247 17.66 -0.15 -14.71
C LEU A 247 19.19 -0.06 -14.70
N PRO A 248 19.88 -1.06 -14.16
CA PRO A 248 21.32 -1.16 -14.27
C PRO A 248 21.77 -1.11 -15.73
N ARG A 249 22.92 -0.47 -15.97
CA ARG A 249 23.54 -0.44 -17.30
C ARG A 249 23.98 -1.85 -17.68
N GLU A 250 23.91 -2.15 -18.97
CA GLU A 250 24.46 -3.41 -19.46
C GLU A 250 25.97 -3.42 -19.25
N ILE A 251 26.44 -4.45 -18.54
CA ILE A 251 27.86 -4.75 -18.47
C ILE A 251 28.17 -5.51 -19.76
N PRO A 252 29.11 -5.04 -20.61
CA PRO A 252 29.56 -5.84 -21.73
C PRO A 252 29.99 -7.18 -21.18
N GLN A 253 29.28 -8.26 -21.54
CA GLN A 253 29.72 -9.59 -21.14
C GLN A 253 31.13 -9.72 -21.69
N VAL A 254 32.12 -9.84 -20.80
CA VAL A 254 33.47 -10.21 -21.19
C VAL A 254 33.29 -11.55 -21.88
N ALA A 255 33.32 -11.54 -23.22
CA ALA A 255 33.07 -12.70 -24.03
C ALA A 255 33.84 -13.84 -23.38
N LYS A 256 33.13 -14.89 -22.92
CA LYS A 256 33.77 -16.10 -22.41
C LYS A 256 34.76 -16.47 -23.49
N ALA A 257 36.05 -16.24 -23.23
CA ALA A 257 37.08 -16.48 -24.22
C ALA A 257 36.84 -17.90 -24.70
N ALA A 258 36.56 -18.05 -26.00
CA ALA A 258 36.29 -19.35 -26.60
C ALA A 258 37.30 -20.34 -26.03
N PRO A 259 36.87 -21.52 -25.52
CA PRO A 259 37.78 -22.44 -24.87
C PRO A 259 38.85 -22.78 -25.89
N LYS A 260 40.02 -22.14 -25.78
CA LYS A 260 41.19 -22.49 -26.58
C LYS A 260 41.47 -23.92 -26.18
N LYS A 261 41.24 -24.86 -27.11
CA LYS A 261 41.57 -26.28 -26.94
C LYS A 261 43.07 -26.36 -26.64
N SER A 262 43.41 -26.36 -25.35
CA SER A 262 44.78 -26.51 -24.87
C SER A 262 45.08 -27.99 -24.85
N PHE A 263 45.79 -28.45 -25.87
CA PHE A 263 46.25 -29.84 -26.06
C PHE A 263 47.44 -30.22 -25.15
N PHE A 264 47.48 -29.73 -23.91
CA PHE A 264 48.49 -30.16 -22.95
C PHE A 264 47.83 -30.36 -21.57
N SER A 265 47.59 -31.63 -21.25
CA SER A 265 47.34 -32.09 -19.89
C SER A 265 48.62 -31.93 -19.08
N GLY A 266 48.49 -31.38 -17.88
CA GLY A 266 49.64 -31.14 -17.02
C GLY A 266 49.24 -30.40 -15.76
N LEU A 267 48.62 -31.13 -14.83
CA LEU A 267 48.56 -30.90 -13.39
C LEU A 267 48.84 -29.45 -12.93
N LYS A 268 47.83 -28.57 -13.00
CA LYS A 268 47.85 -27.30 -12.27
C LYS A 268 46.61 -27.21 -11.39
N LYS A 269 46.87 -27.20 -10.08
CA LYS A 269 45.95 -26.83 -9.00
C LYS A 269 45.10 -25.63 -9.44
N ASN A 270 43.78 -25.77 -9.43
CA ASN A 270 42.84 -24.66 -9.58
C ASN A 270 43.08 -23.66 -8.43
N LYS A 271 43.96 -22.68 -8.66
CA LYS A 271 43.87 -21.40 -7.95
C LYS A 271 42.69 -20.69 -8.57
N THR A 272 41.54 -20.78 -7.92
CA THR A 272 40.41 -19.88 -8.15
C THR A 272 40.95 -18.45 -8.05
N ASP A 273 40.86 -17.73 -9.17
CA ASP A 273 41.48 -16.42 -9.39
C ASP A 273 40.67 -15.35 -8.64
N THR A 274 40.83 -15.33 -7.31
CA THR A 274 40.03 -14.57 -6.34
C THR A 274 39.99 -13.06 -6.64
N THR A 275 41.01 -12.56 -7.34
CA THR A 275 41.11 -11.16 -7.80
C THR A 275 40.19 -10.83 -8.97
N LYS A 276 39.91 -11.80 -9.88
CA LYS A 276 38.94 -11.62 -10.97
C LYS A 276 37.51 -11.58 -10.44
N ASP A 277 37.20 -12.43 -9.47
CA ASP A 277 35.90 -12.46 -8.80
C ASP A 277 35.66 -11.15 -8.02
N ALA A 278 36.68 -10.64 -7.31
CA ALA A 278 36.58 -9.36 -6.61
C ALA A 278 36.36 -8.16 -7.56
N LYS A 279 37.04 -8.12 -8.72
CA LYS A 279 36.83 -7.07 -9.72
C LYS A 279 35.45 -7.14 -10.35
N ALA A 280 34.96 -8.34 -10.67
CA ALA A 280 33.62 -8.54 -11.20
C ALA A 280 32.55 -8.13 -10.18
N HIS A 281 32.73 -8.50 -8.91
CA HIS A 281 31.84 -8.11 -7.83
C HIS A 281 31.82 -6.59 -7.61
N LEU A 282 32.98 -5.92 -7.64
CA LEU A 282 33.06 -4.46 -7.56
C LEU A 282 32.34 -3.79 -8.74
N GLN A 283 32.57 -4.27 -9.97
CA GLN A 283 31.89 -3.73 -11.15
C GLN A 283 30.37 -3.88 -11.07
N LEU A 284 29.89 -5.04 -10.58
CA LEU A 284 28.47 -5.28 -10.37
C LEU A 284 27.90 -4.35 -9.29
N SER A 285 28.64 -4.13 -8.21
CA SER A 285 28.27 -3.20 -7.14
C SER A 285 28.10 -1.77 -7.65
N ILE A 286 29.02 -1.29 -8.48
CA ILE A 286 28.91 0.04 -9.12
C ILE A 286 27.65 0.10 -10.00
N VAL A 287 27.43 -0.93 -10.83
CA VAL A 287 26.32 -0.95 -11.80
C VAL A 287 24.94 -0.98 -11.14
N PHE A 288 24.79 -1.67 -10.01
CA PHE A 288 23.55 -1.61 -9.23
C PHE A 288 23.41 -0.29 -8.49
N SER A 289 24.48 0.21 -7.86
CA SER A 289 24.47 1.48 -7.11
C SER A 289 24.13 2.68 -8.00
N ASP A 290 24.64 2.72 -9.23
CA ASP A 290 24.35 3.78 -10.22
C ASP A 290 22.87 3.81 -10.66
N ALA A 291 22.13 2.73 -10.41
CA ALA A 291 20.73 2.55 -10.81
C ALA A 291 19.78 2.64 -9.62
N THR A 292 20.05 3.53 -8.67
CA THR A 292 19.21 3.76 -7.48
C THR A 292 19.08 5.27 -7.23
N ASN A 293 18.14 5.65 -6.38
CA ASN A 293 17.96 7.03 -5.94
C ASN A 293 18.72 7.36 -4.65
N ILE A 294 19.72 6.56 -4.25
CA ILE A 294 20.39 6.67 -2.95
C ILE A 294 20.93 8.09 -2.67
N ASP A 295 21.57 8.72 -3.67
CA ASP A 295 22.13 10.08 -3.54
C ASP A 295 21.06 11.17 -3.35
N LYS A 296 19.81 10.91 -3.77
CA LYS A 296 18.70 11.86 -3.65
C LYS A 296 17.90 11.65 -2.35
N MET A 297 18.25 10.63 -1.58
CA MET A 297 17.47 10.15 -0.44
C MET A 297 18.22 10.22 0.90
N GLU A 298 19.33 10.97 0.96
CA GLU A 298 20.23 11.12 2.13
C GLU A 298 19.53 11.41 3.47
N ASN A 299 18.32 11.97 3.47
CA ASN A 299 17.56 12.27 4.70
C ASN A 299 16.42 11.28 5.01
N SER A 300 16.02 10.43 4.06
CA SER A 300 14.83 9.54 4.18
C SER A 300 15.18 8.07 4.38
N LEU A 301 16.40 7.64 4.01
CA LEU A 301 16.79 6.22 4.02
C LEU A 301 17.66 5.78 5.19
N ASN A 302 18.09 6.71 6.05
CA ASN A 302 18.91 6.38 7.22
C ASN A 302 18.14 5.43 8.16
N GLY A 303 18.29 4.11 7.95
CA GLY A 303 17.77 3.06 8.83
C GLY A 303 16.79 2.05 8.23
N SER A 304 16.46 2.06 6.92
CA SER A 304 15.59 0.99 6.37
C SER A 304 16.35 -0.34 6.29
N THR A 305 16.06 -1.24 7.24
CA THR A 305 16.69 -2.56 7.31
C THR A 305 16.39 -3.42 6.08
N LEU A 306 15.24 -3.20 5.41
CA LEU A 306 14.91 -3.94 4.19
C LEU A 306 15.80 -3.55 3.01
N ILE A 307 16.11 -2.26 2.83
CA ILE A 307 16.98 -1.80 1.74
C ILE A 307 18.39 -2.39 1.90
N ASP A 308 18.97 -2.35 3.10
CA ASP A 308 20.28 -2.94 3.38
C ASP A 308 20.32 -4.44 3.03
N GLN A 309 19.26 -5.19 3.36
CA GLN A 309 19.16 -6.61 3.03
C GLN A 309 18.90 -6.82 1.54
N TYR A 310 18.13 -5.94 0.90
CA TYR A 310 17.86 -5.97 -0.54
C TYR A 310 19.14 -5.76 -1.35
N GLU A 311 19.97 -4.77 -1.01
CA GLU A 311 21.25 -4.52 -1.69
C GLU A 311 22.15 -5.75 -1.65
N ARG A 312 22.27 -6.39 -0.48
CA ARG A 312 23.04 -7.63 -0.32
C ARG A 312 22.45 -8.76 -1.14
N PHE A 313 21.13 -8.91 -1.15
CA PHE A 313 20.44 -9.90 -1.96
C PHE A 313 20.66 -9.66 -3.47
N GLU A 314 20.59 -8.41 -3.91
CA GLU A 314 20.77 -8.02 -5.30
C GLU A 314 22.20 -8.29 -5.79
N LEU A 315 23.21 -8.01 -4.96
CA LEU A 315 24.61 -8.32 -5.26
C LEU A 315 24.93 -9.81 -5.24
N ALA A 316 24.26 -10.58 -4.39
CA ALA A 316 24.45 -12.03 -4.27
C ALA A 316 23.68 -12.84 -5.33
N ALA A 317 22.91 -12.19 -6.20
CA ALA A 317 22.08 -12.86 -7.18
C ALA A 317 22.90 -13.64 -8.22
N ASP A 318 22.47 -14.86 -8.55
CA ASP A 318 23.07 -15.63 -9.64
C ASP A 318 22.62 -15.04 -10.99
N LEU A 319 23.53 -14.31 -11.63
CA LEU A 319 23.35 -13.70 -12.95
C LEU A 319 23.92 -14.56 -14.09
N SER A 320 24.13 -15.87 -13.87
CA SER A 320 24.66 -16.76 -14.91
C SER A 320 23.73 -16.92 -16.12
N LYS A 321 22.42 -16.69 -15.91
CA LYS A 321 21.34 -16.83 -16.92
C LYS A 321 20.53 -15.56 -17.14
N SER A 322 20.85 -14.46 -16.46
CA SER A 322 20.13 -13.20 -16.53
C SER A 322 21.10 -12.01 -16.54
N THR A 323 20.70 -10.92 -17.16
CA THR A 323 21.38 -9.63 -17.01
C THR A 323 20.94 -8.95 -15.71
N PRO A 324 21.77 -8.04 -15.13
CA PRO A 324 21.35 -7.18 -14.02
C PRO A 324 20.02 -6.44 -14.29
N ARG A 325 19.78 -6.05 -15.55
CA ARG A 325 18.56 -5.39 -16.01
C ARG A 325 17.33 -6.28 -15.89
N GLU A 326 17.38 -7.49 -16.45
CA GLU A 326 16.29 -8.48 -16.34
C GLU A 326 16.01 -8.85 -14.88
N ALA A 327 17.06 -9.00 -14.08
CA ALA A 327 16.92 -9.29 -12.66
C ALA A 327 16.17 -8.17 -11.92
N ARG A 328 16.51 -6.90 -12.20
CA ARG A 328 15.84 -5.72 -11.62
C ARG A 328 14.37 -5.64 -12.03
N LEU A 329 14.04 -5.95 -13.29
CA LEU A 329 12.65 -5.95 -13.77
C LEU A 329 11.78 -6.97 -13.03
N GLY A 330 12.29 -8.20 -12.84
CA GLY A 330 11.54 -9.24 -12.11
C GLY A 330 11.22 -8.84 -10.67
N ARG A 331 12.18 -8.18 -9.99
CA ARG A 331 11.99 -7.64 -8.64
C ARG A 331 10.98 -6.49 -8.63
N TRP A 332 11.09 -5.59 -9.60
CA TRP A 332 10.19 -4.45 -9.73
C TRP A 332 8.73 -4.85 -9.91
N LEU A 333 8.46 -5.86 -10.74
CA LEU A 333 7.11 -6.40 -10.94
C LEU A 333 6.47 -6.87 -9.62
N LEU A 334 7.24 -7.50 -8.75
CA LEU A 334 6.76 -7.92 -7.44
C LEU A 334 6.54 -6.73 -6.50
N ILE A 335 7.45 -5.75 -6.49
CA ILE A 335 7.30 -4.51 -5.71
C ILE A 335 6.03 -3.77 -6.11
N TYR A 336 5.83 -3.58 -7.42
CA TYR A 336 4.64 -2.94 -7.98
C TYR A 336 3.35 -3.64 -7.52
N SER A 337 3.30 -4.96 -7.69
CA SER A 337 2.11 -5.77 -7.37
C SER A 337 1.79 -5.74 -5.88
N ALA A 338 2.82 -5.85 -5.02
CA ALA A 338 2.64 -5.76 -3.57
C ALA A 338 2.18 -4.36 -3.15
N LEU A 339 2.76 -3.30 -3.72
CA LEU A 339 2.32 -1.93 -3.46
C LEU A 339 0.87 -1.68 -3.87
N GLN A 340 0.44 -2.23 -5.00
CA GLN A 340 -0.96 -2.12 -5.41
C GLN A 340 -1.90 -2.73 -4.36
N VAL A 341 -1.62 -3.95 -3.88
CA VAL A 341 -2.43 -4.58 -2.82
C VAL A 341 -2.38 -3.77 -1.52
N LEU A 342 -1.19 -3.36 -1.09
CA LEU A 342 -1.00 -2.58 0.14
C LEU A 342 -1.70 -1.22 0.07
N SER A 343 -1.75 -0.58 -1.11
CA SER A 343 -2.42 0.70 -1.32
C SER A 343 -3.89 0.69 -0.96
N THR A 344 -4.51 -0.49 -1.05
CA THR A 344 -5.93 -0.65 -0.81
C THR A 344 -6.27 -0.69 0.70
N LEU A 345 -5.28 -0.99 1.56
CA LEU A 345 -5.48 -1.17 3.00
C LEU A 345 -4.64 -0.22 3.87
N SER A 346 -3.59 0.41 3.31
CA SER A 346 -2.70 1.34 4.02
C SER A 346 -3.22 2.78 4.08
N VAL A 347 -4.38 3.02 3.50
CA VAL A 347 -5.05 4.33 3.50
C VAL A 347 -6.13 4.34 4.58
N ASP A 348 -6.48 5.52 5.06
CA ASP A 348 -7.62 5.74 5.94
C ASP A 348 -8.64 6.64 5.23
N VAL A 349 -9.91 6.54 5.61
CA VAL A 349 -10.92 7.54 5.22
C VAL A 349 -10.42 8.94 5.59
N GLN A 350 -10.56 9.89 4.68
CA GLN A 350 -10.08 11.25 4.90
C GLN A 350 -10.93 11.94 5.98
N SER A 351 -10.33 12.92 6.66
CA SER A 351 -10.96 13.70 7.74
C SER A 351 -11.20 12.93 9.05
N LEU A 352 -10.69 11.71 9.21
CA LEU A 352 -10.68 11.05 10.51
C LEU A 352 -9.71 11.73 11.48
N LYS A 353 -10.12 11.87 12.73
CA LYS A 353 -9.31 12.47 13.81
C LYS A 353 -8.53 11.41 14.59
N TYR A 354 -9.07 10.20 14.71
CA TYR A 354 -8.60 9.19 15.65
C TYR A 354 -8.04 7.95 14.94
N THR A 355 -7.02 8.12 14.11
CA THR A 355 -6.43 7.02 13.31
C THR A 355 -5.30 6.26 14.03
N ASP A 356 -4.66 6.88 15.03
CA ASP A 356 -3.50 6.28 15.70
C ASP A 356 -3.85 5.09 16.59
N ASN A 357 -2.88 4.18 16.78
CA ASN A 357 -2.97 3.04 17.72
C ASN A 357 -4.15 2.08 17.49
N VAL A 358 -4.67 2.05 16.27
CA VAL A 358 -5.77 1.18 15.85
C VAL A 358 -5.24 0.02 15.01
N ARG A 359 -5.63 -1.22 15.37
CA ARG A 359 -5.23 -2.45 14.66
C ARG A 359 -6.19 -2.87 13.54
N TYR A 360 -7.43 -2.40 13.56
CA TYR A 360 -8.41 -2.64 12.50
C TYR A 360 -8.25 -1.62 11.38
N PHE A 361 -8.82 -1.92 10.20
CA PHE A 361 -8.72 -1.04 9.04
C PHE A 361 -9.75 0.09 9.08
N LEU A 362 -9.36 1.26 8.60
CA LEU A 362 -10.19 2.48 8.56
C LEU A 362 -10.53 2.89 7.12
N CYS A 363 -10.31 2.01 6.14
CA CYS A 363 -10.56 2.24 4.72
C CYS A 363 -11.91 1.70 4.22
N THR A 364 -12.96 1.86 5.03
CA THR A 364 -14.28 1.34 4.67
C THR A 364 -14.96 2.16 3.57
N ASP A 365 -15.90 1.55 2.87
CA ASP A 365 -16.69 2.18 1.81
C ASP A 365 -17.76 3.12 2.41
N LEU A 366 -17.83 4.35 1.90
CA LEU A 366 -18.75 5.38 2.34
C LEU A 366 -19.95 5.59 1.41
N ARG A 367 -20.04 4.89 0.26
CA ARG A 367 -21.09 5.08 -0.77
C ARG A 367 -22.52 4.91 -0.26
N ARG A 368 -22.69 4.21 0.87
CA ARG A 368 -24.01 3.98 1.49
C ARG A 368 -24.27 4.89 2.69
N CYS A 369 -23.33 5.73 3.09
CA CYS A 369 -23.56 6.72 4.13
C CYS A 369 -24.61 7.74 3.66
N PRO A 370 -25.41 8.32 4.57
CA PRO A 370 -26.38 9.36 4.21
C PRO A 370 -25.72 10.57 3.53
N ASP A 371 -26.43 11.22 2.61
CA ASP A 371 -25.91 12.38 1.85
C ASP A 371 -25.48 13.55 2.74
N TRP A 372 -26.12 13.75 3.89
CA TRP A 372 -25.73 14.80 4.85
C TRP A 372 -24.38 14.52 5.53
N VAL A 373 -23.89 13.27 5.49
CA VAL A 373 -22.56 12.88 5.96
C VAL A 373 -21.52 13.12 4.87
N THR A 374 -21.82 12.72 3.63
CA THR A 374 -20.85 12.77 2.53
C THR A 374 -20.85 14.11 1.79
N ALA A 375 -21.90 14.91 1.97
CA ALA A 375 -22.16 16.15 1.23
C ALA A 375 -22.11 15.97 -0.31
N GLY A 376 -22.43 14.76 -0.80
CA GLY A 376 -22.27 14.41 -2.21
C GLY A 376 -20.83 14.32 -2.69
N GLN A 377 -19.84 14.35 -1.78
CA GLN A 377 -18.41 14.35 -2.06
C GLN A 377 -17.74 13.08 -1.54
N VAL A 378 -18.34 11.92 -1.84
CA VAL A 378 -17.84 10.60 -1.39
C VAL A 378 -16.38 10.41 -1.81
N GLU A 379 -16.04 10.72 -3.05
CA GLU A 379 -14.68 10.60 -3.61
C GLU A 379 -13.63 11.39 -2.83
N ARG A 380 -14.00 12.53 -2.22
CA ARG A 380 -13.07 13.32 -1.39
C ARG A 380 -12.86 12.73 0.00
N LEU A 381 -13.79 11.90 0.47
CA LEU A 381 -13.70 11.25 1.78
C LEU A 381 -13.13 9.85 1.67
N GLU A 382 -13.23 9.24 0.49
CA GLU A 382 -12.70 7.91 0.24
C GLU A 382 -11.19 7.85 0.49
N SER A 383 -10.81 6.76 1.13
CA SER A 383 -9.43 6.36 1.36
C SER A 383 -8.72 6.24 0.03
N SER A 384 -7.81 7.17 -0.25
CA SER A 384 -7.01 7.21 -1.46
C SER A 384 -5.56 7.50 -1.08
N GLN A 385 -4.62 6.89 -1.79
CA GLN A 385 -3.23 7.27 -1.64
C GLN A 385 -3.07 8.69 -2.19
N GLN A 386 -2.55 9.60 -1.36
CA GLN A 386 -2.10 10.89 -1.87
C GLN A 386 -0.92 10.63 -2.80
N ARG A 387 -1.13 10.88 -4.09
CA ARG A 387 -0.14 10.68 -5.15
C ARG A 387 1.05 11.60 -4.85
N SER A 388 2.18 11.04 -4.43
CA SER A 388 3.45 11.77 -4.22
C SER A 388 4.10 12.14 -5.53
#